data_AF-A0A375JD07-F1
#
_entry.id   AF-A0A375JD07-F1
#
_cell.length_a   1.000
_cell.length_b   1.000
_cell.length_c   1.000
_cell.angle_alpha   90.00
_cell.angle_beta   90.00
_cell.angle_gamma   90.00
#
_symmetry.space_group_name_H-M   'P 1'
#
loop_
_entity.id
_entity.type
_entity.pdbx_description
1 polymer ?
#
loop_
_entity_poly.entity_id
_entity_poly.type
_entity_poly.pdbx_seq_one_letter_code
_entity_poly.pdbx_strand_id
1 'polypeptide(L)'
;MTTTELSIAESPAAAADMPTLSTDIPSVAPMHSNGGTGGAADRDDVETELTEMEASANALRKEGLISTADLEKKKAEVERTRKLFRELSPEDRQAIVRRRRELGRQILDRELAGAAVVAVSLKLNHTRLRPLFEQWWPYMNRMSLNLQRFGQSTFSRSELTTIETFLERELAKLEDYVDEQLRVAAAYREQREHEMRAKDDIIFQPTITRPSVDIEVQAFSRFAVRALQVLIKFDQAMDQFDFMVWNGIRDMTDVNEEVTRFLRKFQPLGLRSYTTHLKLMTTVRGV
;
A
#
# COMPACT_ATOMS: atom_id res chain seq x y z
N MET A 1 11.33 74.97 8.76
CA MET A 1 12.69 75.01 9.34
C MET A 1 13.39 73.71 8.97
N THR A 2 14.54 73.85 8.32
CA THR A 2 15.70 72.94 8.25
C THR A 2 15.53 71.49 7.81
N THR A 3 15.86 71.31 6.53
CA THR A 3 16.58 70.22 5.86
C THR A 3 17.77 69.66 6.66
N THR A 4 17.99 68.34 6.59
CA THR A 4 19.34 67.75 6.64
C THR A 4 19.43 66.60 5.64
N GLU A 5 20.44 66.71 4.78
CA GLU A 5 20.83 65.84 3.68
C GLU A 5 21.91 64.80 4.10
N LEU A 6 21.97 63.73 3.29
CA LEU A 6 23.15 62.93 2.85
C LEU A 6 24.13 62.31 3.87
N SER A 7 24.44 61.01 3.67
CA SER A 7 25.70 60.59 3.02
C SER A 7 25.83 59.06 2.93
N ILE A 8 26.07 58.57 1.72
CA ILE A 8 26.66 57.25 1.42
C ILE A 8 28.19 57.42 1.46
N ALA A 9 28.93 56.45 1.98
CA ALA A 9 30.37 56.33 1.78
C ALA A 9 30.76 54.87 1.54
N GLU A 10 31.54 54.66 0.49
CA GLU A 10 32.10 53.40 -0.01
C GLU A 10 33.28 52.87 0.83
N SER A 11 33.40 51.52 0.87
CA SER A 11 34.57 50.59 0.74
C SER A 11 36.03 51.10 0.91
N PRO A 12 37.06 50.24 1.24
CA PRO A 12 37.27 48.88 0.69
C PRO A 12 38.06 47.82 1.54
N ALA A 13 38.11 46.60 0.97
CA ALA A 13 39.22 45.63 0.91
C ALA A 13 39.72 44.85 2.16
N ALA A 14 39.51 43.53 2.12
CA ALA A 14 40.55 42.54 2.38
C ALA A 14 40.36 41.35 1.41
N ALA A 15 41.41 41.00 0.68
CA ALA A 15 41.47 39.98 -0.37
C ALA A 15 42.35 38.79 0.05
N ALA A 16 42.27 37.71 -0.75
CA ALA A 16 43.06 36.46 -0.76
C ALA A 16 42.53 35.34 0.17
N ASP A 17 42.44 34.06 -0.20
CA ASP A 17 43.01 33.31 -1.34
C ASP A 17 42.34 31.91 -1.50
N MET A 18 42.06 31.50 -2.76
CA MET A 18 42.13 30.14 -3.37
C MET A 18 41.38 28.89 -2.80
N PRO A 19 41.18 27.78 -3.58
CA PRO A 19 41.25 27.58 -5.03
C PRO A 19 40.06 26.79 -5.67
N THR A 20 39.93 26.95 -6.99
CA THR A 20 39.18 26.08 -7.91
C THR A 20 39.93 24.78 -8.21
N LEU A 21 39.23 23.64 -8.18
CA LEU A 21 39.69 22.38 -8.78
C LEU A 21 38.56 21.72 -9.57
N SER A 22 38.73 21.67 -10.88
CA SER A 22 38.02 20.80 -11.82
C SER A 22 38.61 19.40 -11.77
N THR A 23 37.81 18.33 -11.65
CA THR A 23 38.14 17.02 -12.26
C THR A 23 36.93 16.08 -12.31
N ASP A 24 36.64 15.60 -13.53
CA ASP A 24 36.17 14.28 -13.94
C ASP A 24 35.09 13.54 -13.12
N ILE A 25 33.88 13.48 -13.71
CA ILE A 25 32.90 12.43 -13.44
C ILE A 25 33.14 11.31 -14.48
N PRO A 26 33.50 10.08 -14.08
CA PRO A 26 33.56 8.96 -15.00
C PRO A 26 32.15 8.56 -15.45
N SER A 27 31.96 8.55 -16.77
CA SER A 27 30.80 8.01 -17.46
C SER A 27 30.71 6.49 -17.22
N VAL A 28 29.81 6.06 -16.32
CA VAL A 28 29.48 4.64 -16.15
C VAL A 28 28.49 4.25 -17.25
N ALA A 29 28.92 3.34 -18.12
CA ALA A 29 28.14 2.75 -19.19
C ALA A 29 26.85 2.06 -18.68
N PRO A 30 25.76 2.00 -19.47
CA PRO A 30 24.52 1.37 -19.06
C PRO A 30 24.70 -0.15 -19.00
N MET A 31 24.68 -0.72 -17.80
CA MET A 31 24.53 -2.17 -17.64
C MET A 31 23.12 -2.59 -18.07
N HIS A 32 23.10 -3.46 -19.08
CA HIS A 32 21.93 -4.14 -19.62
C HIS A 32 20.96 -4.61 -18.52
N SER A 33 19.72 -4.11 -18.59
CA SER A 33 18.57 -4.73 -17.94
C SER A 33 18.30 -6.07 -18.62
N ASN A 34 18.79 -7.16 -18.04
CA ASN A 34 18.41 -8.49 -18.44
C ASN A 34 16.91 -8.66 -18.18
N GLY A 35 16.15 -8.72 -19.27
CA GLY A 35 14.75 -9.14 -19.26
C GLY A 35 14.65 -10.58 -18.75
N GLY A 36 13.74 -10.81 -17.81
CA GLY A 36 13.49 -12.12 -17.26
C GLY A 36 12.22 -12.15 -16.40
N THR A 37 11.12 -12.59 -17.03
CA THR A 37 9.95 -13.25 -16.41
C THR A 37 9.12 -12.47 -15.38
N GLY A 38 8.33 -11.49 -15.84
CA GLY A 38 7.25 -10.86 -15.05
C GLY A 38 5.83 -11.06 -15.60
N GLY A 39 5.64 -11.86 -16.66
CA GLY A 39 4.40 -11.86 -17.44
C GLY A 39 3.39 -12.99 -17.16
N ALA A 40 3.82 -14.10 -16.54
CA ALA A 40 2.98 -15.30 -16.45
C ALA A 40 2.17 -15.38 -15.14
N ALA A 41 2.76 -15.04 -14.00
CA ALA A 41 2.11 -15.16 -12.68
C ALA A 41 0.95 -14.16 -12.47
N ASP A 42 1.04 -12.97 -13.10
CA ASP A 42 0.05 -11.89 -12.96
C ASP A 42 -1.22 -12.11 -13.81
N ARG A 43 -1.15 -13.05 -14.76
CA ARG A 43 -2.26 -13.41 -15.65
C ARG A 43 -3.21 -14.41 -14.98
N ASP A 44 -2.64 -15.37 -14.25
CA ASP A 44 -3.38 -16.38 -13.49
C ASP A 44 -4.09 -15.76 -12.27
N ASP A 45 -3.45 -14.84 -11.53
CA ASP A 45 -4.05 -14.26 -10.31
C ASP A 45 -5.34 -13.45 -10.59
N VAL A 46 -5.42 -12.74 -11.72
CA VAL A 46 -6.62 -11.97 -12.12
C VAL A 46 -7.69 -12.89 -12.72
N GLU A 47 -7.30 -13.96 -13.41
CA GLU A 47 -8.24 -14.94 -13.93
C GLU A 47 -8.88 -15.75 -12.80
N THR A 48 -8.12 -16.03 -11.74
CA THR A 48 -8.62 -16.58 -10.47
C THR A 48 -9.57 -15.59 -9.76
N GLU A 49 -9.20 -14.32 -9.63
CA GLU A 49 -10.05 -13.29 -9.00
C GLU A 49 -11.38 -13.09 -9.74
N LEU A 50 -11.35 -13.07 -11.08
CA LEU A 50 -12.57 -12.99 -11.90
C LEU A 50 -13.44 -14.25 -11.79
N THR A 51 -12.81 -15.42 -11.65
CA THR A 51 -13.52 -16.69 -11.43
C THR A 51 -14.14 -16.74 -10.04
N GLU A 52 -13.48 -16.18 -9.02
CA GLU A 52 -14.01 -16.04 -7.66
C GLU A 52 -15.15 -15.01 -7.58
N MET A 53 -15.09 -13.93 -8.37
CA MET A 53 -16.20 -12.98 -8.53
C MET A 53 -17.42 -13.62 -9.21
N GLU A 54 -17.20 -14.45 -10.23
CA GLU A 54 -18.25 -15.21 -10.91
C GLU A 54 -18.87 -16.28 -9.99
N ALA A 55 -18.05 -16.98 -9.22
CA ALA A 55 -18.48 -17.91 -8.19
C ALA A 55 -19.29 -17.22 -7.07
N SER A 56 -18.83 -16.04 -6.63
CA SER A 56 -19.54 -15.22 -5.63
C SER A 56 -20.87 -14.71 -6.16
N ALA A 57 -20.96 -14.26 -7.42
CA ALA A 57 -22.22 -13.86 -8.03
C ALA A 57 -23.22 -15.04 -8.12
N ASN A 58 -22.75 -16.23 -8.47
CA ASN A 58 -23.57 -17.44 -8.50
C ASN A 58 -24.03 -17.87 -7.09
N ALA A 59 -23.18 -17.72 -6.06
CA ALA A 59 -23.53 -17.97 -4.66
C ALA A 59 -24.64 -17.00 -4.18
N LEU A 60 -24.49 -15.70 -4.48
CA LEU A 60 -25.47 -14.67 -4.15
C LEU A 60 -26.85 -14.92 -4.79
N ARG A 61 -26.90 -15.48 -6.01
CA ARG A 61 -28.16 -15.91 -6.64
C ARG A 61 -28.74 -17.15 -5.97
N LYS A 62 -27.91 -18.13 -5.63
CA LYS A 62 -28.33 -19.37 -4.95
C LYS A 62 -28.95 -19.07 -3.56
N GLU A 63 -28.52 -17.98 -2.95
CA GLU A 63 -29.06 -17.44 -1.69
C GLU A 63 -30.23 -16.46 -1.88
N GLY A 64 -30.66 -16.19 -3.12
CA GLY A 64 -31.82 -15.33 -3.43
C GLY A 64 -31.58 -13.82 -3.31
N LEU A 65 -30.32 -13.38 -3.23
CA LEU A 65 -29.93 -11.98 -2.96
C LEU A 65 -29.89 -11.08 -4.21
N ILE A 66 -29.87 -11.68 -5.40
CA ILE A 66 -29.93 -10.98 -6.68
C ILE A 66 -30.90 -11.69 -7.62
N SER A 67 -31.63 -10.93 -8.45
CA SER A 67 -32.49 -11.51 -9.47
C SER A 67 -31.66 -12.22 -10.55
N THR A 68 -32.27 -13.12 -11.31
CA THR A 68 -31.64 -13.74 -12.48
C THR A 68 -31.19 -12.70 -13.52
N ALA A 69 -31.89 -11.58 -13.64
CA ALA A 69 -31.52 -10.48 -14.52
C ALA A 69 -30.27 -9.72 -14.03
N ASP A 70 -30.13 -9.53 -12.72
CA ASP A 70 -28.95 -8.89 -12.12
C ASP A 70 -27.70 -9.78 -12.19
N LEU A 71 -27.89 -11.11 -12.08
CA LEU A 71 -26.83 -12.09 -12.32
C LEU A 71 -26.33 -12.01 -13.77
N GLU A 72 -27.23 -12.03 -14.75
CA GLU A 72 -26.85 -11.95 -16.17
C GLU A 72 -26.21 -10.61 -16.53
N LYS A 73 -26.69 -9.50 -15.94
CA LYS A 73 -26.05 -8.19 -16.09
C LYS A 73 -24.64 -8.17 -15.50
N LYS A 74 -24.44 -8.73 -14.29
CA LYS A 74 -23.11 -8.86 -13.68
C LYS A 74 -22.20 -9.81 -14.43
N LYS A 75 -22.70 -10.93 -14.95
CA LYS A 75 -21.92 -11.83 -15.81
C LYS A 75 -21.50 -11.14 -17.10
N ALA A 76 -22.40 -10.41 -17.76
CA ALA A 76 -22.09 -9.64 -18.96
C ALA A 76 -21.09 -8.50 -18.66
N GLU A 77 -21.18 -7.87 -17.49
CA GLU A 77 -20.24 -6.84 -17.04
C GLU A 77 -18.88 -7.43 -16.69
N VAL A 78 -18.84 -8.58 -16.03
CA VAL A 78 -17.62 -9.36 -15.77
C VAL A 78 -17.00 -9.84 -17.08
N GLU A 79 -17.79 -10.30 -18.05
CA GLU A 79 -17.29 -10.77 -19.34
C GLU A 79 -16.80 -9.61 -20.24
N ARG A 80 -17.47 -8.45 -20.21
CA ARG A 80 -16.96 -7.21 -20.82
C ARG A 80 -15.66 -6.76 -20.16
N THR A 81 -15.61 -6.79 -18.83
CA THR A 81 -14.42 -6.44 -18.05
C THR A 81 -13.30 -7.44 -18.33
N ARG A 82 -13.61 -8.73 -18.44
CA ARG A 82 -12.69 -9.83 -18.80
C ARG A 82 -12.13 -9.63 -20.21
N LYS A 83 -12.95 -9.23 -21.18
CA LYS A 83 -12.51 -8.84 -22.54
C LYS A 83 -11.62 -7.59 -22.50
N LEU A 84 -12.04 -6.54 -21.81
CA LEU A 84 -11.28 -5.29 -21.68
C LEU A 84 -9.92 -5.52 -21.00
N PHE A 85 -9.85 -6.37 -19.98
CA PHE A 85 -8.60 -6.72 -19.30
C PHE A 85 -7.74 -7.70 -20.10
N ARG A 86 -8.33 -8.62 -20.89
CA ARG A 86 -7.58 -9.48 -21.82
C ARG A 86 -6.88 -8.68 -22.91
N GLU A 87 -7.49 -7.57 -23.31
CA GLU A 87 -7.01 -6.66 -24.36
C GLU A 87 -6.19 -5.48 -23.82
N LEU A 88 -6.27 -5.19 -22.52
CA LEU A 88 -5.47 -4.13 -21.90
C LEU A 88 -3.99 -4.49 -21.96
N SER A 89 -3.20 -3.64 -22.63
CA SER A 89 -1.76 -3.77 -22.65
C SER A 89 -1.20 -3.70 -21.21
N PRO A 90 -0.05 -4.32 -20.92
CA PRO A 90 0.63 -4.17 -19.62
C PRO A 90 0.86 -2.69 -19.25
N GLU A 91 1.02 -1.82 -20.24
CA GLU A 91 1.22 -0.38 -20.07
C GLU A 91 -0.05 0.32 -19.54
N ASP A 92 -1.22 -0.04 -20.06
CA ASP A 92 -2.50 0.52 -19.61
C ASP A 92 -2.85 0.07 -18.17
N ARG A 93 -2.50 -1.17 -17.82
CA ARG A 93 -2.66 -1.68 -16.45
C ARG A 93 -1.81 -0.87 -15.47
N GLN A 94 -0.56 -0.59 -15.84
CA GLN A 94 0.32 0.28 -15.05
C GLN A 94 -0.24 1.71 -14.97
N ALA A 95 -0.84 2.24 -16.03
CA ALA A 95 -1.45 3.56 -16.03
C ALA A 95 -2.63 3.65 -15.03
N ILE A 96 -3.48 2.63 -14.96
CA ILE A 96 -4.57 2.55 -13.98
C ILE A 96 -4.01 2.54 -12.55
N VAL A 97 -2.99 1.73 -12.29
CA VAL A 97 -2.34 1.64 -10.98
C VAL A 97 -1.70 2.98 -10.58
N ARG A 98 -0.97 3.63 -11.51
CA ARG A 98 -0.38 4.96 -11.31
C ARG A 98 -1.46 5.99 -10.95
N ARG A 99 -2.56 6.03 -11.70
CA ARG A 99 -3.68 6.95 -11.44
C ARG A 99 -4.31 6.71 -10.08
N ARG A 100 -4.49 5.45 -9.66
CA ARG A 100 -5.03 5.11 -8.34
C ARG A 100 -4.11 5.58 -7.21
N ARG A 101 -2.79 5.38 -7.33
CA ARG A 101 -1.83 5.88 -6.34
C ARG A 101 -1.83 7.40 -6.26
N GLU A 102 -1.92 8.06 -7.40
CA GLU A 102 -1.96 9.53 -7.46
C GLU A 102 -3.20 10.08 -6.76
N LEU A 103 -4.37 9.52 -7.05
CA LEU A 103 -5.60 9.86 -6.35
C LEU A 103 -5.55 9.51 -4.85
N GLY A 104 -4.92 8.39 -4.49
CA GLY A 104 -4.69 8.00 -3.10
C GLY A 104 -3.86 9.03 -2.33
N ARG A 105 -2.76 9.52 -2.93
CA ARG A 105 -1.94 10.60 -2.34
C ARG A 105 -2.71 11.90 -2.18
N GLN A 106 -3.47 12.31 -3.19
CA GLN A 106 -4.34 13.48 -3.09
C GLN A 106 -5.41 13.36 -1.98
N ILE A 107 -5.82 12.13 -1.63
CA ILE A 107 -6.73 11.88 -0.51
C ILE A 107 -6.02 12.04 0.84
N LEU A 108 -4.75 11.63 0.95
CA LEU A 108 -3.93 11.79 2.15
C LEU A 108 -3.71 13.25 2.50
N ASP A 109 -3.38 14.07 1.50
CA ASP A 109 -3.08 15.50 1.69
C ASP A 109 -4.32 16.35 2.04
N ARG A 110 -5.52 15.77 1.92
CA ARG A 110 -6.77 16.46 2.24
C ARG A 110 -7.17 16.19 3.68
N GLU A 111 -7.20 17.25 4.48
CA GLU A 111 -7.80 17.20 5.80
C GLU A 111 -9.33 17.28 5.73
N LEU A 112 -10.01 16.66 6.70
CA LEU A 112 -11.46 16.71 6.84
C LEU A 112 -11.83 17.62 8.01
N ALA A 113 -12.34 18.81 7.69
CA ALA A 113 -12.85 19.73 8.70
C ALA A 113 -13.96 19.06 9.54
N GLY A 114 -13.83 19.14 10.87
CA GLY A 114 -14.84 18.68 11.82
C GLY A 114 -14.99 17.15 11.95
N ALA A 115 -14.07 16.35 11.41
CA ALA A 115 -14.02 14.92 11.67
C ALA A 115 -13.23 14.62 12.95
N ALA A 116 -13.72 13.69 13.78
CA ALA A 116 -12.91 13.10 14.84
C ALA A 116 -11.84 12.19 14.19
N VAL A 117 -10.58 12.44 14.53
CA VAL A 117 -9.42 11.74 13.94
C VAL A 117 -8.53 11.15 15.01
N VAL A 118 -7.87 10.05 14.67
CA VAL A 118 -6.71 9.55 15.40
C VAL A 118 -5.49 9.81 14.55
N ALA A 119 -4.58 10.66 15.03
CA ALA A 119 -3.28 10.87 14.40
C ALA A 119 -2.39 9.65 14.68
N VAL A 120 -1.82 9.07 13.64
CA VAL A 120 -0.91 7.93 13.73
C VAL A 120 0.38 8.26 12.98
N SER A 121 1.51 8.21 13.69
CA SER A 121 2.83 8.27 13.06
C SER A 121 3.08 6.94 12.34
N LEU A 122 3.19 7.01 11.01
CA LEU A 122 3.45 5.88 10.15
C LEU A 122 4.89 5.90 9.68
N LYS A 123 5.65 4.89 10.12
CA LYS A 123 6.96 4.56 9.59
C LYS A 123 6.89 3.19 8.91
N LEU A 124 7.18 3.14 7.61
CA LEU A 124 7.37 1.90 6.87
C LEU A 124 8.78 1.88 6.31
N ASN A 125 9.55 0.88 6.71
CA ASN A 125 10.93 0.71 6.29
C ASN A 125 11.00 0.21 4.85
N HIS A 126 10.21 -0.80 4.48
CA HIS A 126 10.37 -1.53 3.23
C HIS A 126 9.67 -0.86 2.05
N THR A 127 10.41 -0.67 0.95
CA THR A 127 9.93 0.00 -0.27
C THR A 127 8.77 -0.71 -0.96
N ARG A 128 8.57 -2.01 -0.70
CA ARG A 128 7.46 -2.80 -1.26
C ARG A 128 6.11 -2.48 -0.63
N LEU A 129 6.10 -1.97 0.60
CA LEU A 129 4.87 -1.63 1.30
C LEU A 129 4.37 -0.22 0.97
N ARG A 130 5.27 0.68 0.55
CA ARG A 130 4.89 2.03 0.17
C ARG A 130 3.82 2.09 -0.92
N PRO A 131 3.96 1.39 -2.07
CA PRO A 131 2.91 1.36 -3.08
C PRO A 131 1.59 0.82 -2.56
N LEU A 132 1.63 -0.18 -1.68
CA LEU A 132 0.43 -0.79 -1.11
C LEU A 132 -0.30 0.20 -0.19
N PHE A 133 0.45 0.89 0.65
CA PHE A 133 -0.06 1.98 1.50
C PHE A 133 -0.70 3.07 0.64
N GLU A 134 0.06 3.71 -0.27
CA GLU A 134 -0.42 4.85 -1.07
C GLU A 134 -1.61 4.49 -1.97
N GLN A 135 -1.65 3.24 -2.47
CA GLN A 135 -2.69 2.79 -3.38
C GLN A 135 -4.01 2.43 -2.69
N TRP A 136 -3.99 1.95 -1.45
CA TRP A 136 -5.17 1.31 -0.86
C TRP A 136 -5.60 1.92 0.46
N TRP A 137 -4.67 2.23 1.35
CA TRP A 137 -5.01 2.72 2.69
C TRP A 137 -5.81 4.03 2.68
N PRO A 138 -5.52 5.03 1.82
CA PRO A 138 -6.32 6.26 1.75
C PRO A 138 -7.79 5.99 1.42
N TYR A 139 -8.05 5.02 0.55
CA TYR A 139 -9.40 4.60 0.20
C TYR A 139 -10.07 3.86 1.35
N MET A 140 -9.38 2.94 2.04
CA MET A 140 -9.89 2.28 3.24
C MET A 140 -10.31 3.31 4.30
N ASN A 141 -9.46 4.30 4.52
CA ASN A 141 -9.66 5.35 5.50
C ASN A 141 -10.90 6.21 5.17
N ARG A 142 -10.99 6.74 3.94
CA ARG A 142 -12.16 7.53 3.52
C ARG A 142 -13.43 6.71 3.37
N MET A 143 -13.33 5.50 2.83
CA MET A 143 -14.46 4.59 2.65
C MET A 143 -15.10 4.30 3.99
N SER A 144 -14.33 3.91 5.01
CA SER A 144 -14.87 3.53 6.31
C SER A 144 -15.65 4.67 6.98
N LEU A 145 -15.15 5.92 6.90
CA LEU A 145 -15.88 7.09 7.37
C LEU A 145 -17.18 7.33 6.58
N ASN A 146 -17.09 7.28 5.25
CA ASN A 146 -18.24 7.52 4.38
C ASN A 146 -19.29 6.41 4.49
N LEU A 147 -18.88 5.18 4.78
CA LEU A 147 -19.79 4.05 4.99
C LEU A 147 -20.61 4.26 6.26
N GLN A 148 -20.00 4.75 7.34
CA GLN A 148 -20.72 5.11 8.57
C GLN A 148 -21.72 6.25 8.36
N ARG A 149 -21.35 7.26 7.58
CA ARG A 149 -22.18 8.47 7.36
C ARG A 149 -23.30 8.26 6.34
N PHE A 150 -22.99 7.59 5.24
CA PHE A 150 -23.86 7.52 4.06
C PHE A 150 -24.22 6.10 3.65
N GLY A 151 -23.72 5.07 4.34
CA GLY A 151 -23.94 3.67 3.98
C GLY A 151 -25.41 3.31 3.85
N GLN A 152 -26.25 3.72 4.82
CA GLN A 152 -27.69 3.45 4.80
C GLN A 152 -28.44 4.16 3.66
N SER A 153 -27.93 5.28 3.18
CA SER A 153 -28.52 6.02 2.05
C SER A 153 -28.06 5.50 0.68
N THR A 154 -26.89 4.85 0.63
CA THR A 154 -26.25 4.39 -0.61
C THR A 154 -26.52 2.92 -0.91
N PHE A 155 -26.68 2.10 0.13
CA PHE A 155 -26.83 0.65 0.02
C PHE A 155 -28.12 0.21 0.68
N SER A 156 -28.71 -0.86 0.15
CA SER A 156 -29.75 -1.59 0.87
C SER A 156 -29.17 -2.17 2.18
N ARG A 157 -30.04 -2.44 3.16
CA ARG A 157 -29.62 -3.00 4.46
C ARG A 157 -28.83 -4.31 4.30
N SER A 158 -29.26 -5.20 3.40
CA SER A 158 -28.56 -6.46 3.13
C SER A 158 -27.19 -6.23 2.52
N GLU A 159 -27.06 -5.35 1.51
CA GLU A 159 -25.77 -5.02 0.91
C GLU A 159 -24.79 -4.43 1.92
N LEU A 160 -25.26 -3.54 2.79
CA LEU A 160 -24.44 -2.91 3.81
C LEU A 160 -23.89 -3.96 4.79
N THR A 161 -24.75 -4.84 5.31
CA THR A 161 -24.33 -5.94 6.19
C THR A 161 -23.32 -6.86 5.51
N THR A 162 -23.52 -7.17 4.23
CA THR A 162 -22.56 -7.99 3.46
C THR A 162 -21.21 -7.28 3.30
N ILE A 163 -21.19 -5.97 3.02
CA ILE A 163 -19.97 -5.18 2.91
C ILE A 163 -19.21 -5.18 4.24
N GLU A 164 -19.89 -4.83 5.34
CA GLU A 164 -19.29 -4.76 6.66
C GLU A 164 -18.74 -6.12 7.11
N THR A 165 -19.53 -7.18 6.94
CA THR A 165 -19.10 -8.55 7.26
C THR A 165 -17.87 -8.97 6.46
N PHE A 166 -17.84 -8.66 5.16
CA PHE A 166 -16.69 -8.96 4.32
C PHE A 166 -15.43 -8.20 4.79
N LEU A 167 -15.55 -6.89 5.00
CA LEU A 167 -14.42 -6.04 5.39
C LEU A 167 -13.84 -6.49 6.73
N GLU A 168 -14.70 -6.76 7.71
CA GLU A 168 -14.28 -7.24 9.02
C GLU A 168 -13.59 -8.60 8.92
N ARG A 169 -14.19 -9.55 8.18
CA ARG A 169 -13.63 -10.90 8.01
C ARG A 169 -12.28 -10.88 7.31
N GLU A 170 -12.14 -10.16 6.20
CA GLU A 170 -10.89 -10.12 5.46
C GLU A 170 -9.79 -9.36 6.21
N LEU A 171 -10.15 -8.31 6.97
CA LEU A 171 -9.20 -7.64 7.84
C LEU A 171 -8.73 -8.55 8.98
N ALA A 172 -9.64 -9.26 9.66
CA ALA A 172 -9.29 -10.18 10.74
C ALA A 172 -8.33 -11.30 10.25
N LYS A 173 -8.59 -11.89 9.07
CA LYS A 173 -7.67 -12.87 8.47
C LYS A 173 -6.28 -12.29 8.21
N LEU A 174 -6.19 -11.02 7.81
CA LEU A 174 -4.91 -10.36 7.57
C LEU A 174 -4.19 -10.07 8.89
N GLU A 175 -4.91 -9.65 9.92
CA GLU A 175 -4.37 -9.47 11.27
C GLU A 175 -3.79 -10.78 11.81
N ASP A 176 -4.57 -11.87 11.77
CA ASP A 176 -4.10 -13.20 12.19
C ASP A 176 -2.86 -13.64 11.41
N TYR A 177 -2.84 -13.40 10.09
CA TYR A 177 -1.71 -13.74 9.24
C TYR A 177 -0.44 -12.96 9.63
N VAL A 178 -0.51 -11.63 9.75
CA VAL A 178 0.69 -10.83 10.06
C VAL A 178 1.16 -11.04 11.49
N ASP A 179 0.25 -11.29 12.43
CA ASP A 179 0.58 -11.64 13.81
C ASP A 179 1.36 -12.94 13.86
N GLU A 180 0.90 -13.96 13.14
CA GLU A 180 1.62 -15.23 13.06
C GLU A 180 2.96 -15.09 12.35
N GLN A 181 3.03 -14.34 11.24
CA GLN A 181 4.30 -14.11 10.53
C GLN A 181 5.33 -13.41 11.43
N LEU A 182 4.93 -12.35 12.14
CA LEU A 182 5.81 -11.63 13.04
C LEU A 182 6.25 -12.52 14.22
N ARG A 183 5.32 -13.25 14.83
CA ARG A 183 5.60 -14.15 15.96
C ARG A 183 6.59 -15.24 15.57
N VAL A 184 6.37 -15.91 14.45
CA VAL A 184 7.25 -16.99 13.96
C VAL A 184 8.61 -16.43 13.56
N ALA A 185 8.65 -15.31 12.85
CA ALA A 185 9.91 -14.72 12.41
C ALA A 185 10.76 -14.23 13.59
N ALA A 186 10.13 -13.59 14.58
CA ALA A 186 10.82 -13.13 15.78
C ALA A 186 11.38 -14.30 16.61
N ALA A 187 10.56 -15.34 16.86
CA ALA A 187 11.00 -16.52 17.61
C ALA A 187 12.13 -17.27 16.89
N TYR A 188 12.03 -17.40 15.56
CA TYR A 188 13.07 -18.07 14.78
C TYR A 188 14.36 -17.27 14.74
N ARG A 189 14.28 -15.94 14.61
CA ARG A 189 15.44 -15.06 14.75
C ARG A 189 16.12 -15.27 16.10
N GLU A 190 15.36 -15.17 17.19
CA GLU A 190 15.89 -15.28 18.55
C GLU A 190 16.64 -16.60 18.76
N GLN A 191 16.06 -17.70 18.32
CA GLN A 191 16.69 -19.02 18.37
C GLN A 191 18.01 -19.05 17.59
N ARG A 192 18.01 -18.59 16.33
CA ARG A 192 19.18 -18.67 15.46
C ARG A 192 20.29 -17.72 15.90
N GLU A 193 19.93 -16.54 16.38
CA GLU A 193 20.87 -15.57 16.96
C GLU A 193 21.53 -16.15 18.23
N HIS A 194 20.79 -16.86 19.07
CA HIS A 194 21.37 -17.57 20.22
C HIS A 194 22.32 -18.71 19.79
N GLU A 195 21.95 -19.51 18.79
CA GLU A 195 22.82 -20.57 18.24
C GLU A 195 24.13 -20.02 17.65
N MET A 196 24.07 -18.90 16.92
CA MET A 196 25.24 -18.24 16.35
C MET A 196 26.16 -17.69 17.43
N ARG A 197 25.61 -17.03 18.46
CA ARG A 197 26.40 -16.57 19.61
C ARG A 197 27.08 -17.72 20.33
N ALA A 198 26.40 -18.85 20.50
CA ALA A 198 26.96 -20.02 21.17
C ALA A 198 28.13 -20.65 20.40
N LYS A 199 28.26 -20.38 19.10
CA LYS A 199 29.34 -20.85 18.24
C LYS A 199 30.44 -19.81 18.02
N ASP A 200 30.33 -18.64 18.66
CA ASP A 200 31.17 -17.46 18.38
C ASP A 200 31.16 -17.05 16.90
N ASP A 201 30.04 -17.24 16.21
CA ASP A 201 29.85 -16.78 14.83
C ASP A 201 29.68 -15.25 14.77
N ILE A 202 30.06 -14.64 13.65
CA ILE A 202 29.83 -13.21 13.39
C ILE A 202 28.35 -12.99 13.09
N ILE A 203 27.72 -12.08 13.84
CA ILE A 203 26.30 -11.73 13.67
C ILE A 203 26.18 -10.32 13.07
N PHE A 204 25.56 -10.23 11.90
CA PHE A 204 25.25 -8.97 11.25
C PHE A 204 23.91 -8.41 11.76
N GLN A 205 23.91 -7.14 12.16
CA GLN A 205 22.71 -6.42 12.61
C GLN A 205 22.35 -5.32 11.59
N PRO A 206 21.50 -5.61 10.60
CA PRO A 206 21.11 -4.62 9.62
C PRO A 206 20.33 -3.48 10.28
N THR A 207 20.63 -2.25 9.85
CA THR A 207 19.92 -1.04 10.31
C THR A 207 19.41 -0.28 9.09
N ILE A 208 18.15 0.13 9.14
CA ILE A 208 17.49 0.86 8.05
C ILE A 208 17.65 2.35 8.31
N THR A 209 18.49 3.00 7.49
CA THR A 209 18.87 4.41 7.67
C THR A 209 17.81 5.38 7.19
N ARG A 210 17.07 5.02 6.13
CA ARG A 210 16.00 5.85 5.57
C ARG A 210 14.75 4.99 5.33
N PRO A 211 13.68 5.19 6.11
CA PRO A 211 12.42 4.48 5.86
C PRO A 211 11.81 4.89 4.52
N SER A 212 11.08 3.97 3.90
CA SER A 212 10.37 4.23 2.66
C SER A 212 9.19 5.19 2.84
N VAL A 213 8.56 5.20 4.01
CA VAL A 213 7.48 6.11 4.37
C VAL A 213 7.73 6.57 5.80
N ASP A 214 7.65 7.87 6.03
CA ASP A 214 7.73 8.48 7.36
C ASP A 214 6.86 9.73 7.35
N ILE A 215 5.60 9.56 7.75
CA ILE A 215 4.57 10.61 7.73
C ILE A 215 3.63 10.44 8.91
N GLU A 216 2.96 11.52 9.31
CA GLU A 216 1.79 11.44 10.20
C GLU A 216 0.52 11.35 9.35
N VAL A 217 -0.34 10.37 9.66
CA VAL A 217 -1.60 10.16 8.94
C VAL A 217 -2.79 10.26 9.89
N GLN A 218 -3.90 10.82 9.40
CA GLN A 218 -5.14 10.93 10.16
C GLN A 218 -6.05 9.73 9.83
N ALA A 219 -6.29 8.86 10.81
CA ALA A 219 -7.24 7.75 10.69
C ALA A 219 -8.64 8.18 11.16
N PHE A 220 -9.65 7.98 10.32
CA PHE A 220 -11.03 8.40 10.58
C PHE A 220 -11.91 7.29 11.21
N SER A 221 -11.38 6.07 11.34
CA SER A 221 -12.13 4.94 11.89
C SER A 221 -11.21 3.90 12.52
N ARG A 222 -11.78 3.07 13.41
CA ARG A 222 -11.09 1.91 13.98
C ARG A 222 -10.61 0.92 12.91
N PHE A 223 -11.41 0.74 11.85
CA PHE A 223 -11.05 -0.10 10.71
C PHE A 223 -9.79 0.42 10.01
N ALA A 224 -9.68 1.74 9.79
CA ALA A 224 -8.52 2.34 9.15
C ALA A 224 -7.24 2.21 9.99
N VAL A 225 -7.35 2.35 11.32
CA VAL A 225 -6.23 2.13 12.24
C VAL A 225 -5.77 0.67 12.21
N ARG A 226 -6.71 -0.28 12.27
CA ARG A 226 -6.39 -1.72 12.20
C ARG A 226 -5.72 -2.11 10.88
N ALA A 227 -6.25 -1.63 9.75
CA ALA A 227 -5.62 -1.84 8.45
C ALA A 227 -4.20 -1.24 8.36
N LEU A 228 -3.95 -0.12 9.05
CA LEU A 228 -2.60 0.44 9.16
C LEU A 228 -1.67 -0.46 9.98
N GLN A 229 -2.17 -1.00 11.10
CA GLN A 229 -1.41 -1.92 11.95
C GLN A 229 -1.02 -3.21 11.21
N VAL A 230 -1.86 -3.70 10.29
CA VAL A 230 -1.50 -4.83 9.41
C VAL A 230 -0.23 -4.52 8.60
N LEU A 231 -0.15 -3.32 8.00
CA LEU A 231 1.03 -2.90 7.23
C LEU A 231 2.27 -2.76 8.12
N ILE A 232 2.11 -2.15 9.30
CA ILE A 232 3.20 -1.95 10.26
C ILE A 232 3.75 -3.28 10.77
N LYS A 233 2.89 -4.22 11.17
CA LYS A 233 3.32 -5.53 11.67
C LYS A 233 4.01 -6.36 10.59
N PHE A 234 3.53 -6.28 9.35
CA PHE A 234 4.21 -6.96 8.25
C PHE A 234 5.57 -6.32 7.94
N ASP A 235 5.70 -4.99 8.03
CA ASP A 235 6.99 -4.29 7.93
C ASP A 235 7.98 -4.76 9.01
N GLN A 236 7.51 -4.94 10.25
CA GLN A 236 8.31 -5.50 11.36
C GLN A 236 8.72 -6.95 11.13
N ALA A 237 7.86 -7.76 10.50
CA ALA A 237 8.20 -9.14 10.13
C ALA A 237 9.28 -9.14 9.04
N MET A 238 9.20 -8.22 8.07
CA MET A 238 10.24 -8.04 7.06
C MET A 238 11.58 -7.61 7.68
N ASP A 239 11.60 -6.78 8.74
CA ASP A 239 12.85 -6.47 9.47
C ASP A 239 13.51 -7.74 10.02
N GLN A 240 12.73 -8.74 10.47
CA GLN A 240 13.26 -10.02 10.93
C GLN A 240 13.81 -10.84 9.75
N PHE A 241 13.14 -10.80 8.60
CA PHE A 241 13.61 -11.47 7.38
C PHE A 241 14.93 -10.88 6.88
N ASP A 242 15.09 -9.56 6.92
CA ASP A 242 16.34 -8.89 6.56
C ASP A 242 17.49 -9.35 7.45
N PHE A 243 17.26 -9.45 8.76
CA PHE A 243 18.25 -10.05 9.68
C PHE A 243 18.63 -11.47 9.25
N MET A 244 17.64 -12.31 8.94
CA MET A 244 17.90 -13.70 8.53
C MET A 244 18.69 -13.78 7.23
N VAL A 245 18.40 -12.92 6.25
CA VAL A 245 19.12 -12.88 4.98
C VAL A 245 20.58 -12.44 5.18
N TRP A 246 20.81 -11.38 5.95
CA TRP A 246 22.16 -10.89 6.25
C TRP A 246 23.05 -11.93 6.96
N ASN A 247 22.44 -12.81 7.74
CA ASN A 247 23.14 -13.86 8.48
C ASN A 247 23.11 -15.23 7.77
N GLY A 248 22.67 -15.30 6.51
CA GLY A 248 22.62 -16.55 5.74
C GLY A 248 21.68 -17.62 6.31
N ILE A 249 20.70 -17.22 7.13
CA ILE A 249 19.69 -18.10 7.73
C ILE A 249 18.57 -18.38 6.72
N ARG A 250 18.27 -17.41 5.85
CA ARG A 250 17.19 -17.47 4.87
C ARG A 250 17.62 -16.84 3.54
N ASP A 251 17.14 -17.38 2.43
CA ASP A 251 17.41 -16.82 1.11
C ASP A 251 16.46 -15.68 0.75
N MET A 252 16.95 -14.73 -0.06
CA MET A 252 16.17 -13.59 -0.54
C MET A 252 14.97 -14.02 -1.41
N THR A 253 15.06 -15.17 -2.09
CA THR A 253 13.95 -15.74 -2.87
C THR A 253 12.75 -16.06 -1.99
N ASP A 254 12.98 -16.66 -0.81
CA ASP A 254 11.91 -17.02 0.11
C ASP A 254 11.23 -15.77 0.68
N VAL A 255 12.01 -14.72 0.95
CA VAL A 255 11.47 -13.41 1.38
C VAL A 255 10.59 -12.81 0.29
N ASN A 256 11.00 -12.90 -0.98
CA ASN A 256 10.20 -12.42 -2.11
C ASN A 256 8.87 -13.16 -2.24
N GLU A 257 8.87 -14.46 -2.01
CA GLU A 257 7.65 -15.28 -2.04
C GLU A 257 6.69 -14.90 -0.92
N GLU A 258 7.18 -14.67 0.31
CA GLU A 258 6.33 -14.20 1.42
C GLU A 258 5.73 -12.83 1.15
N VAL A 259 6.51 -11.90 0.60
CA VAL A 259 5.96 -10.59 0.21
C VAL A 259 4.87 -10.76 -0.84
N THR A 260 5.10 -11.59 -1.86
CA THR A 260 4.11 -11.85 -2.92
C THR A 260 2.84 -12.47 -2.33
N ARG A 261 2.97 -13.40 -1.39
CA ARG A 261 1.85 -14.03 -0.67
C ARG A 261 1.06 -13.02 0.15
N PHE A 262 1.73 -12.12 0.87
CA PHE A 262 1.08 -11.05 1.60
C PHE A 262 0.30 -10.11 0.67
N LEU A 263 0.91 -9.69 -0.44
CA LEU A 263 0.26 -8.81 -1.42
C LEU A 263 -1.03 -9.43 -1.96
N ARG A 264 -1.00 -10.72 -2.33
CA ARG A 264 -2.18 -11.47 -2.77
C ARG A 264 -3.28 -11.51 -1.71
N LYS A 265 -2.93 -11.72 -0.43
CA LYS A 265 -3.90 -11.72 0.67
C LYS A 265 -4.49 -10.33 0.93
N PHE A 266 -3.71 -9.27 0.73
CA PHE A 266 -4.14 -7.90 0.98
C PHE A 266 -5.05 -7.33 -0.12
N GLN A 267 -4.83 -7.77 -1.37
CA GLN A 267 -5.51 -7.24 -2.56
C GLN A 267 -7.06 -7.26 -2.46
N PRO A 268 -7.73 -8.34 -2.01
CA PRO A 268 -9.19 -8.36 -1.89
C PRO A 268 -9.74 -7.25 -0.99
N LEU A 269 -9.09 -6.99 0.15
CA LEU A 269 -9.48 -5.93 1.08
C LEU A 269 -9.30 -4.55 0.43
N GLY A 270 -8.18 -4.33 -0.24
CA GLY A 270 -7.88 -3.10 -0.98
C GLY A 270 -8.90 -2.83 -2.08
N LEU A 271 -9.17 -3.80 -2.94
CA LEU A 271 -10.09 -3.64 -4.07
C LEU A 271 -11.53 -3.42 -3.60
N ARG A 272 -11.99 -4.15 -2.58
CA ARG A 272 -13.33 -3.95 -2.04
C ARG A 272 -13.49 -2.57 -1.42
N SER A 273 -12.47 -2.09 -0.72
CA SER A 273 -12.48 -0.76 -0.11
C SER A 273 -12.52 0.34 -1.18
N TYR A 274 -11.72 0.20 -2.23
CA TYR A 274 -11.71 1.12 -3.37
C TYR A 274 -13.07 1.16 -4.10
N THR A 275 -13.63 0.01 -4.45
CA THR A 275 -14.92 -0.05 -5.17
C THR A 275 -16.07 0.49 -4.33
N THR A 276 -16.08 0.20 -3.02
CA THR A 276 -17.06 0.75 -2.08
C THR A 276 -16.91 2.26 -1.94
N HIS A 277 -15.68 2.78 -1.86
CA HIS A 277 -15.42 4.21 -1.87
C HIS A 277 -16.00 4.92 -3.10
N LEU A 278 -15.78 4.35 -4.29
CA LEU A 278 -16.28 4.93 -5.53
C LEU A 278 -17.81 5.00 -5.53
N LYS A 279 -18.51 3.91 -5.15
CA LYS A 279 -19.98 3.89 -5.09
C LYS A 279 -20.53 4.91 -4.08
N LEU A 280 -19.90 5.04 -2.91
CA LEU A 280 -20.25 6.07 -1.94
C LEU A 280 -20.07 7.49 -2.52
N MET A 281 -18.98 7.74 -3.24
CA MET A 281 -18.71 9.05 -3.81
C MET A 281 -19.64 9.41 -4.97
N THR A 282 -20.04 8.45 -5.81
CA THR A 282 -21.00 8.71 -6.90
C THR A 282 -22.38 9.03 -6.34
N THR A 283 -22.85 8.26 -5.35
CA THR A 283 -24.18 8.48 -4.77
C THR A 283 -24.26 9.77 -3.95
N VAL A 284 -23.22 10.13 -3.20
CA VAL A 284 -23.18 11.38 -2.42
C VAL A 284 -23.07 12.62 -3.31
N ARG A 285 -22.42 12.52 -4.47
CA ARG A 285 -22.24 13.66 -5.40
C ARG A 285 -23.37 13.82 -6.42
N GLY A 286 -24.37 12.93 -6.41
CA GLY A 286 -25.54 13.04 -7.29
C GLY A 286 -25.21 12.94 -8.79
N VAL A 287 -24.14 12.22 -9.15
CA VAL A 287 -23.78 11.93 -10.55
C VAL A 287 -24.32 10.57 -10.95
#